data_AF-A0A2G2BUT3-F1
#
_entry.id   AF-A0A2G2BUT3-F1
#
_cell.length_a   1.000
_cell.length_b   1.000
_cell.length_c   1.000
_cell.angle_alpha   90.00
_cell.angle_beta   90.00
_cell.angle_gamma   90.00
#
_symmetry.space_group_name_H-M   'P 1'
#
loop_
_entity.id
_entity.type
_entity.pdbx_description
1 polymer ?
#
loop_
_entity_poly.entity_id
_entity_poly.type
_entity_poly.pdbx_seq_one_letter_code
_entity_poly.pdbx_strand_id
1 'polypeptide(L)'
;MTHSLPKSCPCGSNTPLATCCQPYYQGVTLPPTPEALMRSRYTAFALNQRDYLLATWHSSTRPQQLPPDPDTQWVALDIVAAPTVQNDQGSVHFRATFRESGGWHVLEEVSRFVREEGRWWYIDGTPSVMRLKPRRNEPCPCGSGRKFKVCCQQG
;
A
#
# COMPACT_ATOMS: atom_id res chain seq x y z
N MET A 1 -19.85 12.22 10.05
CA MET A 1 -19.10 10.98 10.38
C MET A 1 -17.61 11.25 10.14
N THR A 2 -16.91 11.82 11.10
CA THR A 2 -15.47 12.09 11.00
C THR A 2 -14.71 10.79 11.21
N HIS A 3 -14.29 10.13 10.14
CA HIS A 3 -13.26 9.08 10.24
C HIS A 3 -11.99 9.76 10.73
N SER A 4 -11.65 9.56 12.01
CA SER A 4 -10.39 10.03 12.59
C SER A 4 -9.25 9.49 11.74
N LEU A 5 -8.50 10.40 11.09
CA LEU A 5 -7.33 10.03 10.31
C LEU A 5 -6.38 9.21 11.19
N PRO A 6 -5.78 8.14 10.67
CA PRO A 6 -4.84 7.33 11.44
C PRO A 6 -3.68 8.23 11.91
N LYS A 7 -3.29 8.11 13.19
CA LYS A 7 -2.21 8.92 13.79
C LYS A 7 -0.87 8.77 13.06
N SER A 8 -0.66 7.62 12.43
CA SER A 8 0.51 7.29 11.62
C SER A 8 0.09 6.92 10.20
N CYS A 9 0.98 7.12 9.25
CA CYS A 9 0.73 6.79 7.86
C CYS A 9 0.50 5.27 7.69
N PRO A 10 -0.54 4.83 6.94
CA PRO A 10 -0.78 3.42 6.68
C PRO A 10 0.39 2.68 6.02
N CYS A 11 1.26 3.38 5.29
CA CYS A 11 2.39 2.77 4.57
C CYS A 11 3.50 2.18 5.45
N GLY A 12 3.34 2.15 6.78
CA GLY A 12 4.31 1.54 7.70
C GLY A 12 5.55 2.39 8.01
N SER A 13 5.57 3.66 7.60
CA SER A 13 6.71 4.57 7.87
C SER A 13 6.86 5.02 9.33
N ASN A 14 5.85 4.77 10.16
CA ASN A 14 5.71 5.32 11.52
C ASN A 14 5.71 6.86 11.62
N THR A 15 5.65 7.57 10.49
CA THR A 15 5.53 9.03 10.44
C THR A 15 4.08 9.47 10.36
N PRO A 16 3.74 10.70 10.81
CA PRO A 16 2.39 11.25 10.63
C PRO A 16 1.97 11.26 9.15
N LEU A 17 0.69 10.98 8.90
CA LEU A 17 0.14 10.94 7.54
C LEU A 17 0.39 12.25 6.77
N ALA A 18 0.22 13.39 7.45
CA ALA A 18 0.39 14.74 6.92
C ALA A 18 1.81 15.04 6.40
N THR A 19 2.83 14.39 6.95
CA THR A 19 4.24 14.57 6.55
C THR A 19 4.79 13.35 5.80
N CYS A 20 3.92 12.40 5.43
CA CYS A 20 4.29 11.18 4.73
C CYS A 20 3.60 11.08 3.37
N CYS A 21 2.49 10.35 3.27
CA CYS A 21 1.83 10.10 1.99
C CYS A 21 0.74 11.12 1.62
N GLN A 22 0.27 11.92 2.59
CA GLN A 22 -0.78 12.91 2.33
C GLN A 22 -0.43 13.96 1.29
N PRO A 23 0.76 14.59 1.31
CA PRO A 23 1.13 15.56 0.28
C PRO A 23 1.09 14.96 -1.13
N TYR A 24 1.40 13.65 -1.26
CA TYR A 24 1.40 12.96 -2.56
C TYR A 24 -0.02 12.72 -3.08
N TYR A 25 -0.92 12.12 -2.27
CA TYR A 25 -2.28 11.84 -2.75
C TYR A 25 -3.17 13.07 -2.85
N GLN A 26 -2.79 14.18 -2.19
CA GLN A 26 -3.42 15.50 -2.38
C GLN A 26 -2.83 16.29 -3.56
N GLY A 27 -1.79 15.78 -4.22
CA GLY A 27 -1.14 16.45 -5.36
C GLY A 27 -0.30 17.68 -4.99
N VAL A 28 0.05 17.85 -3.72
CA VAL A 28 0.89 18.95 -3.23
C VAL A 28 2.35 18.75 -3.65
N THR A 29 2.83 17.51 -3.62
CA THR A 29 4.18 17.13 -4.08
C THR A 29 4.14 15.82 -4.85
N LEU A 30 5.17 15.57 -5.67
CA LEU A 30 5.33 14.29 -6.36
C LEU A 30 6.17 13.33 -5.52
N PRO A 31 5.87 12.01 -5.53
CA PRO A 31 6.71 11.02 -4.88
C PRO A 31 8.09 10.99 -5.57
N PRO A 32 9.20 11.18 -4.84
CA PRO A 32 10.52 11.34 -5.43
C PRO A 32 11.15 10.02 -5.92
N THR A 33 10.67 8.88 -5.43
CA THR A 33 11.20 7.55 -5.73
C THR A 33 10.09 6.55 -6.04
N PRO A 34 10.40 5.42 -6.71
CA PRO A 34 9.45 4.33 -6.91
C PRO A 34 8.86 3.81 -5.59
N GLU A 35 9.68 3.68 -4.54
CA GLU A 35 9.22 3.27 -3.22
C GLU A 35 8.27 4.29 -2.61
N ALA A 36 8.56 5.60 -2.72
CA ALA A 36 7.65 6.63 -2.24
C ALA A 36 6.31 6.60 -2.97
N LEU A 37 6.32 6.33 -4.28
CA LEU A 37 5.10 6.16 -5.06
C LEU A 37 4.34 4.88 -4.66
N MET A 38 5.04 3.77 -4.46
CA MET A 38 4.44 2.51 -4.01
C MET A 38 3.75 2.69 -2.64
N ARG A 39 4.44 3.28 -1.66
CA ARG A 39 3.92 3.55 -0.31
C ARG A 39 2.70 4.48 -0.32
N SER A 40 2.71 5.50 -1.16
CA SER A 40 1.58 6.43 -1.31
C SER A 40 0.40 5.79 -2.03
N ARG A 41 0.64 4.94 -3.05
CA ARG A 41 -0.41 4.13 -3.68
C ARG A 41 -1.04 3.16 -2.68
N TYR A 42 -0.25 2.45 -1.87
CA TYR A 42 -0.79 1.62 -0.78
C TYR A 42 -1.67 2.44 0.18
N THR A 43 -1.19 3.61 0.61
CA THR A 43 -1.97 4.50 1.48
C THR A 43 -3.28 4.93 0.83
N ALA A 44 -3.26 5.18 -0.48
CA ALA A 44 -4.44 5.53 -1.24
C ALA A 44 -5.44 4.37 -1.34
N PHE A 45 -5.00 3.11 -1.46
CA PHE A 45 -5.88 1.96 -1.30
C PHE A 45 -6.51 1.91 0.11
N ALA A 46 -5.68 2.04 1.15
CA ALA A 46 -6.14 1.99 2.55
C ALA A 46 -7.12 3.12 2.92
N LEU A 47 -7.03 4.28 2.27
CA LEU A 47 -7.87 5.46 2.52
C LEU A 47 -8.91 5.71 1.41
N ASN A 48 -9.08 4.77 0.48
CA ASN A 48 -10.02 4.87 -0.65
C ASN A 48 -9.83 6.13 -1.54
N GLN A 49 -8.58 6.57 -1.74
CA GLN A 49 -8.19 7.70 -2.60
C GLN A 49 -8.00 7.25 -4.06
N ARG A 50 -9.09 6.83 -4.70
CA ARG A 50 -9.06 6.18 -6.03
C ARG A 50 -8.58 7.08 -7.16
N ASP A 51 -8.90 8.37 -7.11
CA ASP A 51 -8.47 9.32 -8.13
C ASP A 51 -6.94 9.41 -8.19
N TYR A 52 -6.26 9.36 -7.05
CA TYR A 52 -4.81 9.30 -6.98
C TYR A 52 -4.24 8.01 -7.58
N LEU A 53 -4.89 6.87 -7.35
CA LEU A 53 -4.47 5.58 -7.92
C LEU A 53 -4.52 5.60 -9.44
N LEU A 54 -5.59 6.15 -10.02
CA LEU A 54 -5.72 6.32 -11.47
C LEU A 54 -4.75 7.39 -12.01
N ALA A 55 -4.55 8.48 -11.27
CA ALA A 55 -3.68 9.58 -11.67
C ALA A 55 -2.19 9.22 -11.61
N THR A 56 -1.80 8.15 -10.93
CA THR A 56 -0.41 7.66 -10.82
C THR A 56 -0.16 6.36 -11.58
N TRP A 57 -1.14 5.89 -12.35
CA TRP A 57 -1.01 4.72 -13.22
C TRP A 57 -0.61 5.17 -14.61
N HIS A 58 0.40 4.51 -15.18
CA HIS A 58 0.84 4.76 -16.54
C HIS A 58 -0.31 4.50 -17.54
N SER A 59 -0.45 5.37 -18.54
CA SER A 59 -1.57 5.35 -19.48
C SER A 59 -1.68 4.05 -20.29
N SER A 60 -0.55 3.38 -20.56
CA SER A 60 -0.51 2.14 -21.35
C SER A 60 -1.12 0.92 -20.64
N THR A 61 -1.19 0.93 -19.30
CA THR A 61 -1.66 -0.21 -18.49
C THR A 61 -2.77 0.17 -17.52
N ARG A 62 -3.13 1.46 -17.44
CA ARG A 62 -4.16 1.97 -16.55
C ARG A 62 -5.53 1.37 -16.89
N PRO A 63 -6.24 0.76 -15.93
CA PRO A 63 -7.60 0.30 -16.15
C PRO A 63 -8.54 1.49 -16.35
N GLN A 64 -9.63 1.29 -17.10
CA GLN A 64 -10.64 2.33 -17.33
C GLN A 64 -11.32 2.77 -16.05
N GLN A 65 -11.52 1.84 -15.11
CA GLN A 65 -12.15 2.09 -13.82
C GLN A 65 -11.44 1.28 -12.73
N LEU A 66 -11.42 1.84 -11.53
CA LEU A 66 -11.00 1.14 -10.32
C LEU A 66 -12.21 1.02 -9.39
N PRO A 67 -12.89 -0.15 -9.35
CA PRO A 67 -14.07 -0.32 -8.52
C PRO A 67 -13.70 -0.12 -7.04
N PRO A 68 -14.62 0.41 -6.23
CA PRO A 68 -14.40 0.44 -4.79
C PRO A 68 -14.34 -1.00 -4.26
N ASP A 69 -13.47 -1.20 -3.28
CA ASP A 69 -13.35 -2.46 -2.56
C ASP A 69 -13.61 -2.21 -1.07
N PRO A 70 -14.88 -2.10 -0.65
CA PRO A 70 -15.24 -1.78 0.72
C PRO A 70 -15.01 -2.95 1.69
N ASP A 71 -14.89 -4.17 1.17
CA ASP A 71 -14.73 -5.39 1.96
C ASP A 71 -13.28 -5.67 2.33
N THR A 72 -12.34 -5.05 1.61
CA THR A 72 -10.90 -5.16 1.88
C THR A 72 -10.42 -4.07 2.83
N GLN A 73 -9.99 -4.50 4.02
CA GLN A 73 -9.29 -3.65 4.97
C GLN A 73 -7.78 -3.85 4.88
N TRP A 74 -7.08 -2.92 4.24
CA TRP A 74 -5.61 -2.87 4.23
C TRP A 74 -5.05 -2.46 5.60
N VAL A 75 -4.15 -3.25 6.17
CA VAL A 75 -3.70 -3.09 7.56
C VAL A 75 -2.20 -2.90 7.75
N ALA A 76 -1.38 -3.45 6.86
CA ALA A 76 0.08 -3.36 6.97
C ALA A 76 0.75 -3.44 5.59
N LEU A 77 1.86 -2.71 5.47
CA LEU A 77 2.73 -2.73 4.30
C LEU A 77 4.16 -3.01 4.74
N ASP A 78 4.77 -4.03 4.16
CA ASP A 78 6.19 -4.36 4.30
C ASP A 78 6.89 -4.21 2.95
N ILE A 79 7.93 -3.37 2.87
CA ILE A 79 8.79 -3.30 1.69
C ILE A 79 9.87 -4.38 1.84
N VAL A 80 9.88 -5.35 0.92
CA VAL A 80 10.85 -6.45 0.90
C VAL A 80 12.13 -6.01 0.20
N ALA A 81 12.01 -5.33 -0.94
CA ALA A 81 13.15 -4.77 -1.67
C ALA A 81 12.73 -3.58 -2.53
N ALA A 82 13.62 -2.58 -2.62
CA ALA A 82 13.51 -1.45 -3.55
C ALA A 82 14.90 -1.20 -4.16
N PRO A 83 15.27 -1.92 -5.23
CA PRO A 83 16.56 -1.75 -5.88
C PRO A 83 16.79 -0.33 -6.38
N THR A 84 18.06 0.05 -6.52
CA THR A 84 18.44 1.34 -7.12
C THR A 84 17.85 1.46 -8.53
N VAL A 85 17.29 2.64 -8.82
CA VAL A 85 16.75 3.00 -10.13
C VAL A 85 17.82 2.92 -11.21
N GLN A 86 17.46 2.39 -12.38
CA GLN A 86 18.32 2.34 -13.56
C GLN A 86 17.54 2.79 -14.78
N ASN A 87 18.11 3.70 -15.58
CA ASN A 87 17.49 4.19 -16.83
C ASN A 87 16.02 4.61 -16.66
N ASP A 88 15.74 5.41 -15.63
CA ASP A 88 14.39 5.86 -15.29
C ASP A 88 13.37 4.73 -15.02
N GLN A 89 13.85 3.52 -14.72
CA GLN A 89 13.04 2.38 -14.34
C GLN A 89 13.32 1.99 -12.89
N GLY A 90 12.26 1.62 -12.18
CA GLY A 90 12.32 1.19 -10.79
C GLY A 90 11.42 -0.01 -10.55
N SER A 91 11.71 -0.75 -9.49
CA SER A 91 10.83 -1.81 -9.00
C SER A 91 10.73 -1.78 -7.49
N VAL A 92 9.60 -2.26 -6.96
CA VAL A 92 9.38 -2.37 -5.53
C VAL A 92 8.72 -3.72 -5.27
N HIS A 93 9.42 -4.57 -4.52
CA HIS A 93 8.88 -5.81 -3.98
C HIS A 93 8.32 -5.53 -2.59
N PHE A 94 7.04 -5.83 -2.39
CA PHE A 94 6.35 -5.57 -1.13
C PHE A 94 5.37 -6.69 -0.77
N ARG A 95 4.96 -6.68 0.50
CA ARG A 95 3.84 -7.44 1.04
C ARG A 95 2.83 -6.49 1.63
N ALA A 96 1.58 -6.60 1.19
CA ALA A 96 0.46 -5.84 1.72
C ALA A 96 -0.51 -6.81 2.42
N THR A 97 -0.64 -6.65 3.73
CA THR A 97 -1.57 -7.47 4.53
C THR A 97 -2.93 -6.80 4.57
N PHE A 98 -3.98 -7.59 4.42
CA PHE A 98 -5.36 -7.13 4.48
C PHE A 98 -6.27 -8.15 5.15
N ARG A 99 -7.45 -7.69 5.57
CA ARG A 99 -8.53 -8.49 6.12
C ARG A 99 -9.77 -8.34 5.24
N GLU A 100 -10.39 -9.47 4.93
CA GLU A 100 -11.71 -9.56 4.31
C GLU A 100 -12.64 -10.39 5.22
N SER A 101 -13.91 -10.52 4.85
CA SER A 101 -14.89 -11.37 5.56
C SER A 101 -14.39 -12.83 5.76
N GLY A 102 -13.53 -13.31 4.86
CA GLY A 102 -12.93 -14.64 4.89
C GLY A 102 -11.69 -14.82 5.78
N GLY A 103 -11.14 -13.75 6.36
CA GLY A 103 -9.98 -13.80 7.25
C GLY A 103 -8.81 -12.92 6.81
N TRP A 104 -7.60 -13.36 7.17
CA TRP A 104 -6.36 -12.62 6.92
C TRP A 104 -5.71 -13.07 5.63
N HIS A 105 -5.21 -12.12 4.86
CA HIS A 105 -4.56 -12.36 3.58
C HIS A 105 -3.32 -11.48 3.46
N VAL A 106 -2.35 -11.94 2.69
CA VAL A 106 -1.20 -11.16 2.26
C VAL A 106 -1.12 -11.19 0.74
N LEU A 107 -1.02 -10.02 0.14
CA LEU A 107 -0.64 -9.83 -1.25
C LEU A 107 0.87 -9.59 -1.29
N GLU A 108 1.60 -10.42 -2.02
CA GLU A 108 3.02 -10.21 -2.32
C GLU A 108 3.18 -9.92 -3.81
N GLU A 109 3.82 -8.80 -4.13
CA GLU A 109 3.96 -8.30 -5.50
C GLU A 109 5.32 -7.64 -5.71
N VAL A 110 5.84 -7.76 -6.93
CA VAL A 110 6.89 -6.90 -7.47
C VAL A 110 6.26 -5.94 -8.47
N SER A 111 6.11 -4.67 -8.07
CA SER A 111 5.60 -3.61 -8.95
C SER A 111 6.73 -3.00 -9.78
N ARG A 112 6.42 -2.62 -11.02
CA ARG A 112 7.32 -1.88 -11.93
C ARG A 112 6.88 -0.43 -12.06
N PHE A 113 7.88 0.45 -12.13
CA PHE A 113 7.69 1.89 -12.25
C PHE A 113 8.59 2.47 -13.32
N VAL A 114 8.13 3.53 -13.98
CA VAL A 114 8.92 4.33 -14.92
C VAL A 114 8.84 5.80 -14.54
N ARG A 115 9.93 6.54 -14.76
CA ARG A 115 9.96 7.99 -14.61
C ARG A 115 9.90 8.64 -15.99
N GLU A 116 8.86 9.45 -16.20
CA GLU A 116 8.67 10.23 -17.42
C GLU A 116 8.37 11.67 -17.02
N GLU A 117 8.98 12.62 -17.70
CA GLU A 117 8.79 14.06 -17.44
C GLU A 117 9.00 14.44 -15.95
N GLY A 118 9.96 13.77 -15.29
CA GLY A 118 10.30 14.01 -13.89
C GLY A 118 9.34 13.37 -12.87
N ARG A 119 8.34 12.59 -13.31
CA ARG A 119 7.35 11.94 -12.46
C ARG A 119 7.38 10.42 -12.58
N TRP A 120 7.22 9.73 -11.45
CA TRP A 120 7.07 8.27 -11.42
C TRP A 120 5.63 7.83 -11.73
N TRP A 121 5.52 6.75 -12.51
CA TRP A 121 4.29 6.09 -12.90
C TRP A 121 4.35 4.61 -12.54
N TYR A 122 3.26 4.08 -11.99
CA TYR A 122 3.07 2.63 -11.85
C TYR A 122 2.71 2.03 -13.21
N ILE A 123 3.46 1.03 -13.67
CA ILE A 123 3.15 0.29 -14.89
C ILE A 123 2.25 -0.88 -14.55
N ASP A 124 2.79 -1.87 -13.87
CA ASP A 124 2.08 -3.09 -13.49
C ASP A 124 2.83 -3.80 -12.35
N GLY A 125 2.32 -4.95 -11.96
CA GLY A 125 2.98 -5.88 -11.06
C GLY A 125 2.38 -7.27 -11.20
N THR A 126 3.05 -8.25 -10.63
CA THR A 126 2.57 -9.63 -10.59
C THR A 126 2.18 -9.98 -9.15
N PRO A 127 0.89 -9.81 -8.77
CA PRO A 127 0.45 -10.10 -7.42
C PRO A 127 0.25 -11.60 -7.21
N SER A 128 0.65 -12.06 -6.04
CA SER A 128 0.28 -13.37 -5.48
C SER A 128 -0.44 -13.15 -4.16
N VAL A 129 -1.59 -13.79 -3.95
CA VAL A 129 -2.38 -13.65 -2.72
C VAL A 129 -2.36 -14.96 -1.95
N MET A 130 -1.97 -14.89 -0.68
CA MET A 130 -1.96 -16.02 0.23
C MET A 130 -2.87 -15.78 1.41
N ARG A 131 -3.66 -16.79 1.80
CA ARG A 131 -4.45 -16.75 3.03
C ARG A 131 -3.56 -17.05 4.23
N LEU A 132 -3.58 -16.17 5.23
CA LEU A 132 -2.90 -16.35 6.49
C LEU A 132 -3.79 -17.09 7.49
N LYS A 133 -3.16 -17.96 8.30
CA LYS A 133 -3.80 -18.65 9.42
C LYS A 133 -2.99 -18.40 10.70
N PRO A 134 -2.96 -17.15 11.20
CA PRO A 134 -2.13 -16.79 12.34
C PRO A 134 -2.50 -17.61 13.57
N ARG A 135 -1.51 -18.24 14.22
CA ARG A 135 -1.72 -18.97 15.47
C ARG A 135 -1.83 -18.00 16.64
N ARG A 136 -2.49 -18.42 17.71
CA ARG A 136 -2.80 -17.59 18.91
C ARG A 136 -1.60 -16.81 19.45
N ASN A 137 -0.40 -17.39 19.45
CA ASN A 137 0.80 -16.81 20.03
C ASN A 137 1.76 -16.19 19.00
N GLU A 138 1.44 -16.25 17.71
CA GLU A 138 2.23 -15.61 16.65
C GLU A 138 2.02 -14.09 16.64
N PRO A 139 2.95 -13.31 16.05
CA PRO A 139 2.73 -11.89 15.80
C PRO A 139 1.42 -11.65 15.04
N CYS A 140 0.68 -10.62 15.44
CA CYS A 140 -0.58 -10.28 14.80
C CYS A 140 -0.32 -9.72 13.39
N PRO A 141 -1.00 -10.22 12.33
CA PRO A 141 -0.77 -9.75 10.96
C PRO A 141 -1.10 -8.27 10.72
N CYS A 142 -1.83 -7.61 11.64
CA CYS A 142 -2.07 -6.17 11.55
C CYS A 142 -0.82 -5.28 11.75
N GLY A 143 0.37 -5.86 11.95
CA GLY A 143 1.60 -5.10 12.15
C GLY A 143 1.77 -4.46 13.53
N SER A 144 0.83 -4.66 14.47
CA SER A 144 0.90 -4.03 15.80
C SER A 144 2.05 -4.51 16.72
N GLY A 145 2.81 -5.54 16.31
CA GLY A 145 3.83 -6.18 17.14
C GLY A 145 3.30 -7.03 18.29
N ARG A 146 1.99 -7.01 18.57
CA ARG A 146 1.35 -7.81 19.64
C ARG A 146 1.05 -9.23 19.16
N LYS A 147 0.91 -10.18 20.10
CA LYS A 147 0.44 -11.55 19.80
C LYS A 147 -0.99 -11.54 19.26
N PHE A 148 -1.31 -12.40 18.29
CA PHE A 148 -2.61 -12.46 17.64
C PHE A 148 -3.78 -12.56 18.64
N LYS A 149 -3.67 -13.41 19.67
CA LYS A 149 -4.70 -13.58 20.72
C LYS A 149 -5.05 -12.33 21.52
N VAL A 150 -4.07 -11.42 21.65
CA VAL A 150 -4.19 -10.16 22.42
C VAL A 150 -4.63 -9.01 21.52
N CYS A 151 -4.49 -9.16 20.20
CA CYS A 151 -4.70 -8.07 19.25
C CYS A 151 -6.00 -8.23 18.47
N CYS A 152 -6.05 -9.15 17.49
CA CYS A 152 -7.16 -9.23 16.55
C CYS A 152 -7.93 -10.56 16.60
N GLN A 153 -7.59 -11.50 17.48
CA GLN A 153 -8.36 -12.75 17.61
C GLN A 153 -9.75 -12.53 18.23
N GLN A 154 -9.92 -11.52 19.08
CA GLN A 154 -11.17 -11.24 19.82
C GLN A 154 -11.98 -10.09 19.22
N GLY A 155 -11.66 -9.66 18.00
CA GLY A 155 -12.25 -8.49 17.33
C GLY A 155 -13.01 -8.81 16.05
#